data_AF-A0A2S6HPD9-F1
#
_entry.id   AF-A0A2S6HPD9-F1
#
_cell.length_a   1.000
_cell.length_b   1.000
_cell.length_c   1.000
_cell.angle_alpha   90.00
_cell.angle_beta   90.00
_cell.angle_gamma   90.00
#
_symmetry.space_group_name_H-M   'P 1'
#
loop_
_entity.id
_entity.type
_entity.pdbx_description
1 polymer ?
#
loop_
_entity_poly.entity_id
_entity_poly.type
_entity_poly.pdbx_seq_one_letter_code
_entity_poly.pdbx_strand_id
1 'polypeptide(L)' 'MNLKKEKKLAQEFDRLETASRDIKTPAAPPDEFENILCEMKRRGINPRVRKELGDGK' A
#
# COMPACT_ATOMS: atom_id res chain seq x y z
N MET A 1 28.36 4.30 4.48
CA MET A 1 27.00 4.87 4.34
C MET A 1 27.07 6.35 4.67
N ASN A 2 26.31 7.22 3.99
CA ASN A 2 26.47 8.68 4.09
C ASN A 2 25.43 9.27 5.03
N LEU A 3 25.82 9.50 6.29
CA LEU A 3 24.98 9.96 7.39
C LEU A 3 24.17 11.23 7.08
N LYS A 4 24.70 12.13 6.24
CA LYS A 4 23.98 13.35 5.82
C LYS A 4 22.77 13.04 4.93
N LYS A 5 22.90 12.02 4.06
CA LYS A 5 21.80 11.58 3.19
C LYS A 5 20.71 10.89 4.01
N GLU A 6 21.11 10.08 4.99
CA GLU A 6 20.17 9.38 5.90
C GLU A 6 19.36 10.38 6.74
N LYS A 7 20.02 11.40 7.31
CA LYS A 7 19.32 12.46 8.07
C LYS A 7 18.33 13.24 7.21
N LYS A 8 18.71 13.59 5.98
CA LYS A 8 17.82 14.27 5.04
C LYS A 8 16.61 13.41 4.70
N LEU A 9 16.83 12.11 4.47
CA LEU A 9 15.78 11.17 4.14
C LEU A 9 14.79 11.01 5.32
N ALA A 10 15.30 10.89 6.55
CA ALA A 10 14.45 10.81 7.74
C ALA A 10 13.56 12.06 7.88
N GLN A 11 14.12 13.25 7.69
CA GLN A 11 13.37 14.50 7.74
C GLN A 11 12.29 14.59 6.66
N GLU A 12 12.54 14.04 5.46
CA GLU A 12 11.52 13.97 4.40
C GLU A 12 10.38 13.03 4.79
N PHE A 13 10.67 11.89 5.43
CA PHE A 13 9.64 10.98 5.94
C PHE A 13 8.77 11.63 7.03
N ASP A 14 9.38 12.31 8.01
CA ASP A 14 8.63 13.00 9.08
C ASP A 14 7.69 14.08 8.50
N ARG A 15 8.16 14.81 7.48
CA ARG A 15 7.37 15.81 6.78
C ARG A 15 6.20 15.19 6.02
N LEU A 16 6.43 14.07 5.33
CA LEU A 16 5.40 13.35 4.59
C LEU A 16 4.34 12.75 5.52
N GLU A 17 4.76 12.18 6.65
CA GLU A 17 3.86 11.66 7.67
C GLU A 17 2.99 12.77 8.25
N THR A 18 3.59 13.91 8.59
CA THR A 18 2.83 15.06 9.10
C THR A 18 1.81 15.57 8.09
N ALA A 19 2.21 15.66 6.82
CA ALA A 19 1.32 16.12 5.74
C ALA A 19 0.21 15.10 5.40
N SER A 20 0.44 13.80 5.61
CA SER A 20 -0.54 12.77 5.28
C SER A 20 -1.61 12.57 6.34
N ARG A 21 -1.38 13.01 7.59
CA ARG A 21 -2.34 12.86 8.71
C ARG A 21 -3.70 13.50 8.44
N ASP A 22 -3.74 14.62 7.72
CA ASP A 22 -4.98 15.33 7.38
C ASP A 22 -5.55 14.91 6.02
N ILE A 23 -4.81 14.12 5.24
CA ILE A 23 -5.24 13.63 3.94
C ILE A 23 -6.09 12.38 4.14
N LYS A 24 -7.39 12.50 3.91
CA LYS A 24 -8.26 11.32 3.78
C LYS A 24 -7.87 10.56 2.52
N THR A 25 -7.24 9.40 2.68
CA THR A 25 -7.03 8.48 1.57
C THR A 25 -8.39 8.16 0.95
N PRO A 26 -8.57 8.36 -0.37
CA PRO A 26 -9.82 7.99 -1.02
C PRO A 26 -10.07 6.49 -0.82
N ALA A 27 -11.34 6.13 -0.65
CA ALA A 27 -11.71 4.73 -0.65
C ALA A 27 -11.30 4.11 -1.99
N ALA A 28 -10.83 2.86 -1.95
CA ALA A 28 -10.65 2.09 -3.17
C ALA A 28 -12.00 2.02 -3.92
N PRO A 29 -12.00 2.13 -5.26
CA PRO A 29 -13.18 1.83 -6.04
C PRO A 29 -13.80 0.49 -5.65
N PRO A 30 -15.14 0.38 -5.67
CA PRO A 30 -15.82 -0.90 -5.47
C PRO A 30 -15.23 -1.95 -6.41
N ASP A 31 -15.10 -3.18 -5.91
CA ASP A 31 -14.65 -4.34 -6.67
C ASP A 31 -13.22 -4.26 -7.26
N GLU A 32 -12.43 -3.21 -6.98
CA GLU A 32 -11.05 -3.07 -7.49
C GLU A 32 -10.18 -4.25 -7.05
N PHE A 33 -10.30 -4.66 -5.80
CA PHE A 33 -9.58 -5.81 -5.26
C PHE A 33 -9.92 -7.10 -6.00
N GLU A 34 -11.22 -7.36 -6.24
CA GLU A 34 -11.69 -8.54 -6.97
C GLU A 34 -11.25 -8.53 -8.44
N ASN A 35 -11.27 -7.35 -9.08
CA ASN A 35 -10.78 -7.18 -10.45
C ASN A 35 -9.29 -7.51 -10.56
N ILE A 36 -8.48 -7.08 -9.58
CA ILE A 36 -7.05 -7.42 -9.52
C ILE A 36 -6.86 -8.93 -9.35
N LEU A 37 -7.60 -9.57 -8.43
CA LEU A 37 -7.52 -11.02 -8.23
C LEU A 37 -7.90 -11.80 -9.49
N CYS A 38 -8.95 -11.36 -10.19
CA CYS A 38 -9.39 -11.95 -11.46
C CYS A 38 -8.28 -11.86 -12.53
N GLU A 39 -7.66 -10.69 -12.68
CA GLU A 39 -6.54 -10.48 -13.61
C GLU A 39 -5.31 -11.32 -13.25
N MET A 40 -4.99 -11.45 -11.97
CA MET A 40 -3.89 -12.30 -11.50
C MET A 40 -4.16 -13.76 -11.87
N LYS A 41 -5.37 -14.25 -11.62
CA LYS A 41 -5.80 -15.59 -12.03
C LYS A 41 -5.71 -15.81 -13.54
N ARG A 42 -6.16 -14.82 -14.34
CA ARG A 42 -6.07 -14.86 -15.82
C ARG A 42 -4.63 -15.00 -16.31
N ARG A 43 -3.67 -14.42 -15.57
CA ARG A 43 -2.23 -14.49 -15.87
C ARG A 43 -1.53 -15.71 -15.24
N GLY A 44 -2.27 -16.59 -14.57
CA GLY A 44 -1.70 -17.74 -13.85
C GLY A 44 -0.87 -17.36 -12.63
N ILE A 45 -1.06 -16.14 -12.10
CA ILE A 45 -0.37 -15.64 -10.91
C ILE A 45 -1.20 -15.99 -9.69
N ASN A 46 -0.59 -16.66 -8.71
CA ASN A 46 -1.24 -16.93 -7.43
C ASN A 46 -1.00 -15.76 -6.46
N PRO A 47 -2.01 -14.93 -6.14
CA PRO A 47 -1.85 -13.82 -5.22
C PRO A 47 -1.55 -14.33 -3.80
N ARG A 48 -0.48 -13.79 -3.19
CA ARG A 48 -0.23 -13.98 -1.76
C ARG A 48 -1.06 -12.97 -0.97
N VAL A 49 -2.33 -13.28 -0.77
CA VAL A 49 -3.22 -12.48 0.07
C VAL A 49 -2.85 -12.72 1.54
N ARG A 50 -2.79 -11.65 2.33
CA ARG A 50 -2.61 -11.75 3.79
C ARG A 50 -3.83 -12.50 4.36
N LYS A 51 -3.62 -13.42 5.29
CA LYS A 51 -4.72 -14.21 5.88
C LYS A 51 -5.84 -13.33 6.46
N GLU A 52 -5.46 -12.21 7.06
CA GLU A 52 -6.36 -11.17 7.59
C GLU A 52 -7.28 -10.52 6.53
N LEU A 53 -6.96 -10.68 5.25
CA LEU A 53 -7.72 -10.17 4.11
C LEU A 53 -8.41 -11.28 3.30
N GLY A 54 -8.11 -12.55 3.59
CA GLY A 54 -8.59 -13.70 2.81
C GLY A 54 -9.77 -14.44 3.44
N ASP A 55 -9.94 -14.32 4.76
CA ASP A 55 -11.04 -14.97 5.47
C ASP A 55 -12.08 -13.92 5.87
N GLY A 56 -12.91 -13.54 4.90
CA GLY A 56 -14.20 -12.92 5.18
C GLY A 56 -15.12 -13.94 5.87
N LYS A 57 -15.00 -14.06 7.19
CA LYS A 57 -16.04 -14.56 8.08
C LYS A 57 -16.25 -13.58 9.22
#